data_AF-A0A0Q7HRG1-F1
#
_entry.id   AF-A0A0Q7HRG1-F1
#
_cell.length_a   1.000
_cell.length_b   1.000
_cell.length_c   1.000
_cell.angle_alpha   90.00
_cell.angle_beta   90.00
_cell.angle_gamma   90.00
#
_symmetry.space_group_name_H-M   'P 1'
#
loop_
_entity.id
_entity.type
_entity.pdbx_description
1 polymer ?
#
loop_
_entity_poly.entity_id
_entity_poly.type
_entity_poly.pdbx_seq_one_letter_code
_entity_poly.pdbx_strand_id
1 'polypeptide(L)' 'MKVFDLYARVYVAASGGWKATFLGTICSEAEPVQTVMGPENYYWVEFDEPQEDVSGPDLYRKAQILSCYLESV' A
#
# COMPACT_ATOMS: atom_id res chain seq x y z
N MET A 1 10.48 3.01 9.72
CA MET A 1 9.36 2.06 9.67
C MET A 1 8.10 2.77 10.15
N LYS A 2 7.12 2.95 9.25
CA LYS A 2 5.85 3.60 9.59
C LYS A 2 4.87 2.57 10.16
N VAL A 3 3.95 3.05 11.00
CA VAL A 3 2.88 2.25 11.59
C VAL A 3 1.55 2.93 11.29
N PHE A 4 0.57 2.14 10.87
CA PHE A 4 -0.78 2.60 10.56
C PHE A 4 -1.80 1.77 11.34
N ASP A 5 -2.84 2.42 11.84
CA ASP A 5 -3.95 1.74 12.51
C ASP A 5 -4.84 1.02 11.50
N LEU A 6 -5.51 -0.04 11.96
CA LEU A 6 -6.55 -0.69 11.18
C LEU A 6 -7.64 0.32 10.80
N TYR A 7 -8.09 0.28 9.55
CA TYR A 7 -9.03 1.22 8.94
C TYR A 7 -8.52 2.65 8.74
N ALA A 8 -7.23 2.91 8.98
CA ALA A 8 -6.63 4.20 8.63
C ALA A 8 -6.71 4.45 7.13
N ARG A 9 -6.96 5.71 6.77
CA ARG A 9 -6.96 6.21 5.39
C ARG A 9 -5.54 6.57 4.98
N VAL A 10 -5.11 6.11 3.82
CA VAL A 10 -3.75 6.30 3.32
C VAL A 10 -3.73 6.64 1.83
N TYR A 11 -2.73 7.41 1.43
CA TYR A 11 -2.28 7.48 0.05
C TYR A 11 -1.31 6.33 -0.23
N VAL A 12 -1.53 5.64 -1.36
CA VAL A 12 -0.61 4.66 -1.94
C VAL A 12 0.18 5.34 -3.04
N ALA A 13 1.49 5.46 -2.88
CA ALA A 13 2.35 6.15 -3.83
C ALA A 13 2.58 5.37 -5.12
N ALA A 14 2.53 6.07 -6.27
CA ALA A 14 2.82 5.48 -7.59
C ALA A 14 4.20 4.80 -7.67
N SER A 15 5.18 5.32 -6.92
CA SER A 15 6.54 4.76 -6.83
C SER A 15 6.59 3.33 -6.29
N GLY A 16 5.50 2.83 -5.69
CA GLY A 16 5.32 1.45 -5.26
C GLY A 16 4.94 0.47 -6.38
N GLY A 17 5.06 0.85 -7.66
CA GLY A 17 4.75 -0.01 -8.80
C GLY A 17 3.34 0.19 -9.37
N TRP A 18 2.73 1.34 -9.14
CA TRP A 18 1.38 1.68 -9.61
C TRP A 18 1.41 2.76 -10.69
N LYS A 19 0.41 2.80 -11.58
CA LYS A 19 0.34 3.84 -12.63
C LYS A 19 0.06 5.24 -12.08
N ALA A 20 -0.57 5.34 -10.92
CA ALA A 20 -0.90 6.60 -10.27
C ALA A 20 -0.86 6.45 -8.74
N THR A 21 -0.81 7.59 -8.04
CA THR A 21 -1.05 7.65 -6.60
C THR A 21 -2.55 7.69 -6.36
N PHE A 22 -3.04 6.90 -5.40
CA PHE A 22 -4.47 6.79 -5.11
C PHE A 22 -4.73 6.59 -3.62
N LEU A 23 -6.01 6.63 -3.23
CA LEU A 23 -6.45 6.45 -1.86
C LEU A 23 -6.87 5.00 -1.58
N GLY A 24 -6.65 4.59 -0.34
CA GLY A 24 -7.14 3.33 0.19
C GLY A 24 -7.25 3.31 1.71
N THR A 25 -7.64 2.15 2.22
CA THR A 25 -7.88 1.88 3.63
C THR A 25 -7.06 0.69 4.09
N ILE A 26 -6.33 0.84 5.20
CA ILE A 26 -5.63 -0.28 5.86
C ILE A 26 -6.66 -1.32 6.30
N CYS A 27 -6.51 -2.56 5.86
CA CYS A 27 -7.42 -3.66 6.20
C CYS A 27 -6.70 -4.89 6.79
N SER A 28 -5.48 -4.73 7.27
CA SER A 28 -4.77 -5.72 8.09
C SER A 28 -3.94 -5.04 9.18
N GLU A 29 -3.55 -5.84 10.18
CA GLU A 29 -2.45 -5.50 11.07
C GLU A 29 -1.14 -5.36 10.28
N ALA A 30 -0.15 -4.71 10.90
CA ALA A 30 1.20 -4.60 10.38
C ALA A 30 1.86 -5.98 10.29
N GLU A 31 2.46 -6.30 9.14
CA GLU A 31 3.26 -7.51 8.96
C GLU A 31 4.75 -7.14 8.83
N PRO A 32 5.58 -7.37 9.87
CA PRO A 32 7.00 -7.05 9.82
C PRO A 32 7.72 -7.86 8.75
N VAL A 33 8.54 -7.18 7.95
CA VAL A 33 9.34 -7.78 6.88
C VAL A 33 10.75 -7.23 6.85
N GLN A 34 11.72 -8.07 6.51
CA GLN A 34 13.08 -7.64 6.23
C GLN A 34 13.22 -7.33 4.73
N THR A 35 13.54 -6.08 4.39
CA THR A 35 13.84 -5.69 3.01
C THR A 35 15.35 -5.50 2.81
N VAL A 36 15.77 -5.28 1.56
CA VAL A 36 17.15 -4.91 1.23
C VAL A 36 17.57 -3.57 1.84
N MET A 37 16.61 -2.68 2.14
CA MET A 37 16.86 -1.36 2.75
C MET A 37 16.78 -1.38 4.28
N GLY A 38 16.42 -2.51 4.89
CA GLY A 38 16.19 -2.63 6.33
C GLY A 38 14.79 -3.16 6.68
N PRO A 39 14.47 -3.22 7.98
CA PRO A 39 13.16 -3.66 8.45
C PRO A 39 12.07 -2.66 8.07
N GLU A 40 10.94 -3.18 7.57
CA GLU A 40 9.74 -2.42 7.20
C GLU A 40 8.49 -3.25 7.53
N ASN A 41 7.29 -2.72 7.26
CA ASN A 41 6.04 -3.45 7.41
C ASN A 41 5.31 -3.57 6.06
N TYR A 42 4.64 -4.68 5.84
CA TYR A 42 3.59 -4.82 4.85
C TYR A 42 2.22 -4.54 5.49
N TYR A 43 1.33 -3.94 4.71
CA TYR A 43 -0.08 -3.80 5.02
C TYR A 43 -0.92 -4.23 3.85
N TRP A 44 -2.04 -4.90 4.10
CA TRP A 44 -3.09 -5.01 3.11
C TRP A 44 -3.89 -3.71 3.04
N VAL A 45 -4.02 -3.16 1.84
CA VAL A 45 -4.78 -1.94 1.58
C VAL A 45 -5.91 -2.27 0.63
N GLU A 46 -7.13 -1.93 1.00
CA GLU A 46 -8.30 -1.94 0.12
C GLU A 46 -8.42 -0.58 -0.57
N PHE A 47 -8.59 -0.56 -1.88
CA PHE A 47 -8.59 0.67 -2.68
C PHE A 47 -10.00 1.21 -2.84
N ASP A 48 -10.15 2.53 -2.89
CA ASP A 48 -11.46 3.17 -3.12
C ASP A 48 -12.04 2.80 -4.48
N GLU A 49 -11.17 2.77 -5.48
CA GLU A 49 -11.48 2.42 -6.86
C GLU A 49 -10.46 1.38 -7.37
N PRO A 50 -10.81 0.52 -8.34
CA PRO A 50 -9.85 -0.40 -8.93
C PRO A 50 -8.64 0.32 -9.54
N GLN A 51 -7.44 -0.22 -9.34
CA GLN A 51 -6.18 0.39 -9.79
C GLN A 51 -5.38 -0.54 -10.67
N GLU A 52 -4.63 0.03 -11.60
CA GLU A 52 -3.70 -0.68 -12.47
C GLU A 52 -2.27 -0.54 -11.92
N ASP A 53 -1.56 -1.65 -11.88
CA ASP A 53 -0.12 -1.64 -11.64
C ASP A 53 0.66 -1.31 -12.93
N VAL A 54 1.98 -1.17 -12.84
CA VAL A 54 2.81 -0.92 -14.03
C VAL A 54 3.00 -2.16 -14.92
N SER A 55 2.57 -3.35 -14.48
CA SER A 55 2.84 -4.62 -15.15
C SER A 55 1.79 -4.98 -16.19
N GLY A 56 0.55 -4.47 -16.07
CA GLY A 56 -0.51 -4.81 -17.00
C GLY A 56 -1.75 -3.93 -16.91
N PRO A 57 -2.81 -4.30 -17.64
CA PRO A 57 -4.12 -3.62 -17.58
C PRO A 57 -5.05 -4.20 -16.52
N ASP A 58 -4.58 -5.16 -15.70
CA ASP A 58 -5.41 -5.80 -14.69
C ASP A 58 -5.76 -4.80 -13.57
N LEU A 59 -7.02 -4.88 -13.12
CA LEU A 59 -7.57 -3.98 -12.13
C LEU A 59 -7.63 -4.65 -10.76
N TYR A 60 -6.86 -4.12 -9.82
CA TYR A 60 -6.79 -4.57 -8.43
C TYR A 60 -7.68 -3.72 -7.55
N ARG A 61 -8.41 -4.33 -6.62
CA ARG A 61 -9.16 -3.63 -5.56
C ARG A 61 -8.46 -3.66 -4.20
N LYS A 62 -7.38 -4.44 -4.12
CA LYS A 62 -6.65 -4.69 -2.88
C LYS A 62 -5.26 -5.21 -3.22
N ALA A 63 -4.26 -4.79 -2.47
CA ALA A 63 -2.91 -5.32 -2.56
C ALA A 63 -2.16 -5.21 -1.23
N GLN A 64 -1.05 -5.94 -1.14
CA GLN A 64 -0.09 -5.79 -0.05
C GLN A 64 0.91 -4.69 -0.42
N ILE A 65 1.05 -3.68 0.43
CA ILE A 65 1.86 -2.48 0.17
C ILE A 65 2.87 -2.31 1.31
N LEU A 66 4.14 -2.03 0.99
CA LEU A 66 5.14 -1.67 1.99
C LEU A 66 4.83 -0.30 2.59
N SER A 67 5.02 -0.14 3.89
CA SER A 67 4.76 1.12 4.60
C SER A 67 5.54 2.32 4.09
N CYS A 68 6.68 2.11 3.42
CA CYS A 68 7.44 3.21 2.81
C CYS A 68 6.73 3.84 1.60
N TYR A 69 5.75 3.15 0.98
CA TYR A 69 4.90 3.68 -0.09
C TYR A 69 3.54 4.19 0.39
N LEU A 70 3.33 4.22 1.71
CA LEU A 70 2.11 4.71 2.33
C LEU A 70 2.35 6.06 3.01
N GLU A 71 1.40 6.97 2.86
CA GLU A 71 1.32 8.22 3.60
C GLU A 71 -0.06 8.36 4.23
N SER A 72 -0.16 8.89 5.45
CA SER A 72 -1.44 9.25 6.04
C SER A 72 -2.10 10.37 5.23
N VAL A 73 -3.43 10.38 5.18
CA VAL A 73 -4.21 11.48 4.59
C VAL A 73 -4.11 12.74 5.43
#